data_AF-A0A3E0VGD6-F1
#
_entry.id   AF-A0A3E0VGD6-F1
#
_cell.length_a   1.000
_cell.length_b   1.000
_cell.length_c   1.000
_cell.angle_alpha   90.00
_cell.angle_beta   90.00
_cell.angle_gamma   90.00
#
_symmetry.space_group_name_H-M   'P 1'
#
loop_
_entity.id
_entity.type
_entity.pdbx_description
1 polymer ?
#
loop_
_entity_poly.entity_id
_entity_poly.type
_entity_poly.pdbx_seq_one_letter_code
_entity_poly.pdbx_strand_id
1 'polypeptide(L)'
;MTRFANGRFVAEELLWAAVSGLVALAIAIVALGVDVADLGRRWSIGGADQVLHYGIFTSALHTFPFLPNDQLGFPKAQNLFFAPLFDPWSAVAVWASGAVLPDGIWALNLYNLGSFLAVGFTSYAFFRALRLRRVTAVVFGVLFATVPYHFVQLGYGHPFLSNYWAVPLIGILVLMVAGERTDPFAGWVGRASSRRMRFWRRVVPLVVLVPAVALTQSYYFVFGVLLVGGVWFVSVLVALLGAGAGAGGGGWRARARALVWPSIATGSLVLLVGLQLAILSLNFGDRYEKYFGARSFTDSEGYGGKLIDLLLPSLQSGIPPLASLSEEYHSASTLIPDAETAATAVVASVAIVLSFVIIVLRLFGSRAPAEGAKGLALVVQDARIGVLLTAFLGAFLFFITAGLGTVLSFFGSPEIRAWSRMSIVVSMLALGVLAIVIERLASRRRSLLVVLAIVSVVAVFDQVPRIAPTVPLTPVTDAALRDFTAAAAGSLGPGCGVVQLPLKGFPETGPIGLMGDYDEILPSVVSPRGADALRWSYGAVIGTASSDYWKAASTMPGAFASATFESGACAIMVDTFAYSDSPGGWEPFVEAVGMDPSAPALISVGGRYLLFEWGR
;
A
#
# COMPACT_ATOMS: atom_id res chain seq x y z
N MET A 1 36.55 -1.26 -19.40
CA MET A 1 36.69 -0.56 -18.10
C MET A 1 35.47 0.38 -17.91
N THR A 2 35.11 0.75 -16.67
CA THR A 2 34.37 2.00 -16.28
C THR A 2 32.88 2.26 -16.61
N ARG A 3 31.95 1.29 -16.71
CA ARG A 3 30.49 1.65 -16.71
C ARG A 3 29.80 1.62 -15.34
N PHE A 4 30.07 0.63 -14.49
CA PHE A 4 29.42 0.54 -13.17
C PHE A 4 30.25 1.12 -12.01
N ALA A 5 31.49 1.55 -12.26
CA ALA A 5 32.35 2.25 -11.28
C ALA A 5 32.48 3.76 -11.60
N ASN A 6 31.73 4.24 -12.59
CA ASN A 6 31.72 5.64 -13.00
C ASN A 6 30.50 6.29 -12.36
N GLY A 7 30.71 7.18 -11.40
CA GLY A 7 29.63 7.91 -10.72
C GLY A 7 28.66 8.56 -11.71
N ARG A 8 29.14 8.94 -12.90
CA ARG A 8 28.31 9.46 -13.99
C ARG A 8 27.23 8.50 -14.47
N PHE A 9 27.51 7.20 -14.58
CA PHE A 9 26.50 6.23 -15.01
C PHE A 9 25.41 6.05 -13.94
N VAL A 10 25.80 5.99 -12.66
CA VAL A 10 24.84 5.88 -11.56
C VAL A 10 23.98 7.14 -11.50
N ALA A 11 24.60 8.31 -11.58
CA ALA A 11 23.88 9.58 -11.63
C ALA A 11 22.91 9.65 -12.82
N GLU A 12 23.32 9.18 -14.01
CA GLU A 12 22.43 9.09 -15.17
C GLU A 12 21.25 8.15 -14.91
N GLU A 13 21.45 6.94 -14.38
CA GLU A 13 20.34 6.02 -14.10
C GLU A 13 19.40 6.56 -13.02
N LEU A 14 19.92 7.23 -11.99
CA LEU A 14 19.12 7.91 -10.97
C LEU A 14 18.32 9.07 -11.57
N LEU A 15 18.91 9.84 -12.49
CA LEU A 15 18.20 10.91 -13.19
C LEU A 15 17.04 10.35 -14.02
N TRP A 16 17.25 9.27 -14.78
CA TRP A 16 16.18 8.64 -15.56
C TRP A 16 15.10 8.00 -14.69
N ALA A 17 15.46 7.45 -13.53
CA ALA A 17 14.49 6.97 -12.55
C ALA A 17 13.65 8.12 -11.98
N ALA A 18 14.29 9.26 -11.66
CA ALA A 18 13.60 10.47 -11.23
C ALA A 18 12.69 11.03 -12.32
N VAL A 19 13.12 11.05 -13.59
CA VAL A 19 12.28 11.45 -14.72
C VAL A 19 11.04 10.56 -14.82
N SER A 20 11.18 9.23 -14.70
CA SER A 20 10.06 8.29 -14.69
C SER A 20 9.06 8.62 -13.58
N GLY A 21 9.54 8.84 -12.34
CA GLY A 21 8.69 9.22 -11.22
C GLY A 21 8.02 10.59 -11.36
N LEU A 22 8.76 11.61 -11.82
CA LEU A 22 8.24 12.97 -11.99
C LEU A 22 7.19 13.05 -13.11
N VAL A 23 7.38 12.32 -14.21
CA VAL A 23 6.36 12.24 -15.27
C VAL A 23 5.10 11.54 -14.77
N ALA A 24 5.24 10.46 -14.00
CA ALA A 24 4.08 9.78 -13.39
C ALA A 24 3.31 10.69 -12.43
N LEU A 25 4.03 11.42 -11.56
CA LEU A 25 3.45 12.42 -10.67
C LEU A 25 2.73 13.54 -11.43
N ALA A 26 3.34 14.07 -12.50
CA ALA A 26 2.72 15.10 -13.31
C ALA A 26 1.41 14.61 -13.97
N ILE A 27 1.41 13.37 -14.49
CA ILE A 27 0.20 12.74 -15.02
C ILE A 27 -0.85 12.59 -13.92
N ALA A 28 -0.47 12.16 -12.72
CA ALA A 28 -1.40 12.00 -11.60
C ALA A 28 -2.04 13.32 -11.17
N ILE A 29 -1.25 14.39 -11.04
CA ILE A 29 -1.76 15.74 -10.71
C ILE A 29 -2.79 16.20 -11.75
N VAL A 30 -2.47 16.03 -13.05
CA VAL A 30 -3.39 16.39 -14.14
C VAL A 30 -4.64 15.50 -14.16
N ALA A 31 -4.48 14.19 -13.95
CA ALA A 31 -5.58 13.23 -13.98
C ALA A 31 -6.57 13.43 -12.82
N LEU A 32 -6.05 13.79 -11.64
CA LEU A 32 -6.83 14.04 -10.43
C LEU A 32 -7.35 15.48 -10.35
N GLY A 33 -6.83 16.40 -11.15
CA GLY A 33 -7.19 17.82 -11.12
C GLY A 33 -6.81 18.51 -9.81
N VAL A 34 -5.67 18.15 -9.21
CA VAL A 34 -5.22 18.69 -7.92
C VAL A 34 -4.56 20.06 -8.10
N ASP A 35 -5.10 21.06 -7.42
CA ASP A 35 -4.44 22.36 -7.25
C ASP A 35 -3.60 22.40 -5.96
N VAL A 36 -2.56 23.24 -5.97
CA VAL A 36 -1.67 23.43 -4.80
C VAL A 36 -2.46 23.92 -3.57
N ALA A 37 -3.53 24.70 -3.80
CA ALA A 37 -4.40 25.20 -2.74
C ALA A 37 -5.18 24.09 -2.02
N ASP A 38 -5.36 22.93 -2.65
CA ASP A 38 -6.14 21.82 -2.10
C ASP A 38 -5.29 20.84 -1.29
N LEU A 39 -3.96 20.98 -1.32
CA LEU A 39 -3.06 20.13 -0.55
C LEU A 39 -3.20 20.31 0.96
N GLY A 40 -3.63 21.49 1.42
CA GLY A 40 -3.91 21.78 2.83
C GLY A 40 -5.36 21.51 3.26
N ARG A 41 -6.18 20.91 2.39
CA ARG A 41 -7.58 20.57 2.66
C ARG A 41 -7.76 19.06 2.63
N ARG A 42 -8.69 18.55 3.45
CA ARG A 42 -9.05 17.13 3.36
C ARG A 42 -9.70 16.85 2.01
N TRP A 43 -9.41 15.71 1.42
CA TRP A 43 -10.05 15.24 0.20
C TRP A 43 -11.26 14.36 0.56
N SER A 44 -12.38 14.52 -0.16
CA SER A 44 -13.64 13.83 0.13
C SER A 44 -13.67 12.32 -0.19
N ILE A 45 -12.60 11.79 -0.78
CA ILE A 45 -12.48 10.37 -1.15
C ILE A 45 -12.29 9.46 0.05
N GLY A 46 -12.47 8.15 -0.14
CA GLY A 46 -12.14 7.11 0.84
C GLY A 46 -13.01 7.05 2.09
N GLY A 47 -13.99 7.94 2.25
CA GLY A 47 -14.94 7.91 3.36
C GLY A 47 -14.26 7.86 4.73
N ALA A 48 -14.72 6.95 5.59
CA ALA A 48 -14.21 6.76 6.94
C ALA A 48 -12.71 6.40 6.98
N ASP A 49 -12.25 5.55 6.07
CA ASP A 49 -10.84 5.15 6.03
C ASP A 49 -9.93 6.34 5.76
N GLN A 50 -10.35 7.28 4.92
CA GLN A 50 -9.57 8.50 4.69
C GLN A 50 -9.48 9.37 5.96
N VAL A 51 -10.56 9.46 6.75
CA VAL A 51 -10.58 10.17 8.04
C VAL A 51 -9.61 9.53 9.04
N LEU A 52 -9.63 8.21 9.14
CA LEU A 52 -8.65 7.43 9.92
C LEU A 52 -7.21 7.80 9.52
N HIS A 53 -6.91 7.82 8.22
CA HIS A 53 -5.56 8.13 7.76
C HIS A 53 -5.15 9.58 8.05
N TYR A 54 -6.06 10.56 7.99
CA TYR A 54 -5.73 11.93 8.44
C TYR A 54 -5.33 11.97 9.92
N GLY A 55 -6.01 11.19 10.77
CA GLY A 55 -5.67 11.03 12.18
C GLY A 55 -4.31 10.36 12.41
N ILE A 56 -4.04 9.25 11.69
CA ILE A 56 -2.75 8.55 11.80
C ILE A 56 -1.60 9.44 11.31
N PHE A 57 -1.76 10.11 10.17
CA PHE A 57 -0.72 10.99 9.63
C PHE A 57 -0.49 12.21 10.53
N THR A 58 -1.53 12.78 11.13
CA THR A 58 -1.37 13.83 12.14
C THR A 58 -0.59 13.33 13.35
N SER A 59 -0.95 12.16 13.87
CA SER A 59 -0.24 11.54 15.00
C SER A 59 1.24 11.28 14.68
N ALA A 60 1.54 10.85 13.46
CA ALA A 60 2.89 10.55 12.99
C ALA A 60 3.82 11.78 12.95
N LEU A 61 3.28 13.00 12.83
CA LEU A 61 4.09 14.23 12.90
C LEU A 61 4.48 14.60 14.35
N HIS A 62 3.79 14.04 15.34
CA HIS A 62 4.04 14.29 16.77
C HIS A 62 4.90 13.20 17.39
N THR A 63 4.48 11.96 17.17
CA THR A 63 5.08 10.79 17.78
C THR A 63 5.33 9.75 16.69
N PHE A 64 6.46 9.06 16.77
CA PHE A 64 6.76 8.00 15.83
C PHE A 64 5.62 6.95 15.87
N PRO A 65 5.05 6.51 14.73
CA PRO A 65 3.79 5.74 14.68
C PRO A 65 3.73 4.45 15.53
N PHE A 66 4.88 3.89 15.92
CA PHE A 66 4.96 2.70 16.77
C PHE A 66 5.20 3.00 18.26
N LEU A 67 5.09 4.27 18.67
CA LEU A 67 5.16 4.71 20.05
C LEU A 67 3.79 5.23 20.52
N PRO A 68 3.51 5.19 21.83
CA PRO A 68 2.26 5.72 22.38
C PRO A 68 2.07 7.22 22.09
N ASN A 69 0.91 7.60 21.54
CA ASN A 69 0.47 8.97 21.34
C ASN A 69 -0.46 9.39 22.49
N ASP A 70 -0.06 10.37 23.28
CA ASP A 70 -0.78 10.88 24.46
C ASP A 70 -1.87 11.90 24.14
N GLN A 71 -1.93 12.40 22.90
CA GLN A 71 -2.99 13.28 22.40
C GLN A 71 -4.29 12.52 22.08
N LEU A 72 -4.22 11.19 21.94
CA LEU A 72 -5.35 10.31 21.67
C LEU A 72 -5.41 9.22 22.74
N GLY A 73 -6.59 8.64 22.97
CA GLY A 73 -6.79 7.58 23.96
C GLY A 73 -6.64 8.03 25.41
N PHE A 74 -6.91 9.32 25.71
CA PHE A 74 -7.00 9.83 27.08
C PHE A 74 -7.97 8.98 27.91
N PRO A 75 -7.69 8.63 29.19
CA PRO A 75 -6.62 9.16 30.06
C PRO A 75 -5.23 8.53 29.87
N LYS A 76 -5.13 7.43 29.13
CA LYS A 76 -3.86 6.78 28.83
C LYS A 76 -3.26 7.35 27.53
N ALA A 77 -3.12 6.52 26.51
CA ALA A 77 -2.57 6.88 25.22
C ALA A 77 -3.08 5.92 24.13
N GLN A 78 -3.11 6.38 22.89
CA GLN A 78 -3.26 5.52 21.73
C GLN A 78 -1.92 4.85 21.41
N ASN A 79 -1.95 3.55 21.12
CA ASN A 79 -0.76 2.84 20.62
C ASN A 79 -1.09 2.07 19.33
N LEU A 80 -0.76 2.68 18.18
CA LEU A 80 -1.00 2.11 16.86
C LEU A 80 -0.14 0.88 16.56
N PHE A 81 0.86 0.55 17.40
CA PHE A 81 1.55 -0.73 17.30
C PHE A 81 0.58 -1.93 17.47
N PHE A 82 -0.51 -1.75 18.23
CA PHE A 82 -1.48 -2.81 18.48
C PHE A 82 -2.51 -3.00 17.38
N ALA A 83 -2.68 -1.99 16.52
CA ALA A 83 -3.44 -2.07 15.28
C ALA A 83 -2.50 -1.63 14.14
N PRO A 84 -1.62 -2.54 13.65
CA PRO A 84 -0.56 -2.19 12.71
C PRO A 84 -1.13 -1.91 11.31
N LEU A 85 -1.79 -0.76 11.20
CA LEU A 85 -2.35 -0.16 10.00
C LEU A 85 -1.26 0.52 9.14
N PHE A 86 -0.05 0.61 9.69
CA PHE A 86 1.09 1.34 9.14
C PHE A 86 2.31 0.42 9.01
N ASP A 87 3.00 0.48 7.87
CA ASP A 87 4.27 -0.23 7.70
C ASP A 87 5.48 0.60 8.13
N PRO A 88 6.62 -0.03 8.46
CA PRO A 88 7.81 0.70 8.89
C PRO A 88 8.37 1.72 7.91
N TRP A 89 8.31 1.47 6.59
CA TRP A 89 8.81 2.46 5.61
C TRP A 89 7.91 3.68 5.56
N SER A 90 6.59 3.46 5.54
CA SER A 90 5.62 4.55 5.66
C SER A 90 5.84 5.31 6.98
N ALA A 91 6.04 4.61 8.10
CA ALA A 91 6.22 5.22 9.42
C ALA A 91 7.40 6.20 9.43
N VAL A 92 8.54 5.76 8.89
CA VAL A 92 9.73 6.62 8.75
C VAL A 92 9.47 7.78 7.80
N ALA A 93 8.85 7.53 6.65
CA ALA A 93 8.59 8.57 5.64
C ALA A 93 7.69 9.69 6.19
N VAL A 94 6.60 9.33 6.84
CA VAL A 94 5.63 10.30 7.36
C VAL A 94 6.17 11.01 8.60
N TRP A 95 6.80 10.29 9.53
CA TRP A 95 7.43 10.91 10.70
C TRP A 95 8.52 11.91 10.30
N ALA A 96 9.38 11.55 9.34
CA ALA A 96 10.40 12.46 8.83
C ALA A 96 9.80 13.70 8.14
N SER A 97 8.59 13.60 7.58
CA SER A 97 7.91 14.73 6.95
C SER A 97 7.41 15.79 7.95
N GLY A 98 7.25 15.42 9.23
CA GLY A 98 6.82 16.35 10.29
C GLY A 98 7.77 17.50 10.57
N ALA A 99 9.04 17.39 10.14
CA ALA A 99 10.00 18.48 10.23
C ALA A 99 9.78 19.61 9.21
N VAL A 100 9.01 19.36 8.14
CA VAL A 100 8.88 20.28 6.99
C VAL A 100 7.42 20.59 6.68
N LEU A 101 6.50 19.66 6.94
CA LEU A 101 5.10 19.80 6.55
C LEU A 101 4.26 20.52 7.63
N PRO A 102 3.27 21.34 7.22
CA PRO A 102 2.45 22.09 8.17
C PRO A 102 1.55 21.22 9.05
N ASP A 103 0.93 20.19 8.47
CA ASP A 103 -0.03 19.33 9.16
C ASP A 103 -0.20 17.93 8.55
N GLY A 104 -0.93 17.07 9.27
CA GLY A 104 -1.23 15.71 8.83
C GLY A 104 -2.07 15.65 7.55
N ILE A 105 -2.81 16.72 7.23
CA ILE A 105 -3.55 16.84 5.97
C ILE A 105 -2.57 16.97 4.81
N TRP A 106 -1.64 17.91 4.91
CA TRP A 106 -0.52 18.03 3.97
C TRP A 106 0.27 16.72 3.86
N ALA A 107 0.57 16.08 4.99
CA ALA A 107 1.34 14.85 5.02
C ALA A 107 0.65 13.71 4.26
N LEU A 108 -0.65 13.48 4.48
CA LEU A 108 -1.39 12.44 3.76
C LEU A 108 -1.53 12.75 2.27
N ASN A 109 -1.91 13.98 1.92
CA ASN A 109 -2.10 14.39 0.53
C ASN A 109 -0.80 14.30 -0.28
N LEU A 110 0.34 14.75 0.29
CA LEU A 110 1.65 14.62 -0.35
C LEU A 110 2.16 13.18 -0.39
N TYR A 111 1.83 12.36 0.60
CA TYR A 111 2.16 10.93 0.56
C TYR A 111 1.42 10.22 -0.57
N ASN A 112 0.12 10.51 -0.74
CA ASN A 112 -0.72 9.99 -1.82
C ASN A 112 -0.23 10.43 -3.22
N LEU A 113 0.33 11.62 -3.36
CA LEU A 113 0.95 12.05 -4.63
C LEU A 113 2.37 11.46 -4.78
N GLY A 114 3.13 11.41 -3.69
CA GLY A 114 4.49 10.91 -3.65
C GLY A 114 4.61 9.42 -4.01
N SER A 115 3.57 8.63 -3.79
CA SER A 115 3.51 7.23 -4.21
C SER A 115 3.69 7.06 -5.71
N PHE A 116 3.13 7.93 -6.57
CA PHE A 116 3.32 7.89 -8.02
C PHE A 116 4.79 8.09 -8.40
N LEU A 117 5.48 9.00 -7.70
CA LEU A 117 6.91 9.23 -7.89
C LEU A 117 7.72 8.00 -7.47
N ALA A 118 7.45 7.46 -6.28
CA ALA A 118 8.15 6.30 -5.73
C ALA A 118 7.97 5.05 -6.62
N VAL A 119 6.73 4.76 -7.03
CA VAL A 119 6.41 3.66 -7.93
C VAL A 119 7.06 3.86 -9.30
N GLY A 120 6.99 5.06 -9.88
CA GLY A 120 7.62 5.34 -11.18
C GLY A 120 9.14 5.17 -11.15
N PHE A 121 9.77 5.52 -10.03
CA PHE A 121 11.21 5.35 -9.79
C PHE A 121 11.60 3.87 -9.69
N THR A 122 10.93 3.08 -8.85
CA THR A 122 11.28 1.66 -8.67
C THR A 122 10.89 0.80 -9.86
N SER A 123 9.83 1.19 -10.59
CA SER A 123 9.44 0.55 -11.84
C SER A 123 10.49 0.74 -12.92
N TYR A 124 11.03 1.96 -13.07
CA TYR A 124 12.18 2.18 -13.93
C TYR A 124 13.34 1.25 -13.55
N ALA A 125 13.67 1.13 -12.25
CA ALA A 125 14.72 0.24 -11.79
C ALA A 125 14.46 -1.23 -12.17
N PHE A 126 13.23 -1.72 -12.05
CA PHE A 126 12.82 -3.06 -12.48
C PHE A 126 12.98 -3.27 -14.00
N PHE A 127 12.46 -2.38 -14.83
CA PHE A 127 12.62 -2.50 -16.29
C PHE A 127 14.09 -2.35 -16.74
N ARG A 128 14.91 -1.62 -15.97
CA ARG A 128 16.37 -1.61 -16.18
C ARG A 128 17.05 -2.90 -15.72
N ALA A 129 16.58 -3.54 -14.64
CA ALA A 129 17.02 -4.87 -14.21
C ALA A 129 16.69 -5.94 -15.26
N LEU A 130 15.59 -5.78 -16.00
CA LEU A 130 15.29 -6.56 -17.21
C LEU A 130 16.24 -6.27 -18.38
N ARG A 131 17.23 -5.38 -18.25
CA ARG A 131 18.22 -5.01 -19.28
C ARG A 131 17.61 -4.35 -20.53
N LEU A 132 16.51 -3.63 -20.36
CA LEU A 132 15.84 -2.88 -21.45
C LEU A 132 16.45 -1.48 -21.63
N ARG A 133 16.24 -0.82 -22.77
CA ARG A 133 16.75 0.55 -22.99
C ARG A 133 16.06 1.52 -22.03
N ARG A 134 16.74 2.64 -21.72
CA ARG A 134 16.25 3.69 -20.81
C ARG A 134 14.87 4.19 -21.19
N VAL A 135 14.64 4.46 -22.47
CA VAL A 135 13.33 4.94 -22.97
C VAL A 135 12.22 3.92 -22.71
N THR A 136 12.46 2.65 -22.99
CA THR A 136 11.51 1.56 -22.68
C THR A 136 11.21 1.50 -21.18
N ALA A 137 12.25 1.60 -20.34
CA ALA A 137 12.09 1.56 -18.89
C ALA A 137 11.32 2.78 -18.33
N VAL A 138 11.50 3.97 -18.92
CA VAL A 138 10.72 5.16 -18.55
C VAL A 138 9.25 4.98 -18.97
N VAL A 139 8.99 4.58 -20.22
CA VAL A 139 7.61 4.44 -20.72
C VAL A 139 6.82 3.42 -19.88
N PHE A 140 7.39 2.24 -19.65
CA PHE A 140 6.73 1.22 -18.83
C PHE A 140 6.74 1.54 -17.34
N GLY A 141 7.73 2.30 -16.85
CA GLY A 141 7.77 2.78 -15.48
C GLY A 141 6.65 3.77 -15.18
N VAL A 142 6.43 4.73 -16.07
CA VAL A 142 5.30 5.67 -16.00
C VAL A 142 3.98 4.92 -16.12
N LEU A 143 3.83 4.06 -17.14
CA LEU A 143 2.59 3.29 -17.35
C LEU A 143 2.20 2.47 -16.13
N PHE A 144 3.15 1.83 -15.46
CA PHE A 144 2.87 1.05 -14.25
C PHE A 144 2.57 1.92 -13.03
N ALA A 145 3.17 3.12 -12.94
CA ALA A 145 2.89 4.06 -11.87
C ALA A 145 1.50 4.69 -11.98
N THR A 146 0.96 4.82 -13.19
CA THR A 146 -0.34 5.45 -13.48
C THR A 146 -1.44 4.45 -13.84
N VAL A 147 -1.28 3.16 -13.51
CA VAL A 147 -2.36 2.18 -13.76
C VAL A 147 -3.61 2.54 -12.96
N PRO A 148 -4.82 2.21 -13.45
CA PRO A 148 -6.07 2.55 -12.78
C PRO A 148 -6.15 2.03 -11.33
N TYR A 149 -5.54 0.88 -11.03
CA TYR A 149 -5.38 0.37 -9.67
C TYR A 149 -4.86 1.43 -8.68
N HIS A 150 -3.89 2.26 -9.07
CA HIS A 150 -3.35 3.30 -8.19
C HIS A 150 -4.44 4.30 -7.78
N PHE A 151 -5.16 4.82 -8.77
CA PHE A 151 -6.22 5.80 -8.56
C PHE A 151 -7.42 5.20 -7.81
N VAL A 152 -7.76 3.94 -8.08
CA VAL A 152 -8.85 3.24 -7.37
C VAL A 152 -8.52 3.04 -5.89
N GLN A 153 -7.31 2.55 -5.57
CA GLN A 153 -6.91 2.38 -4.17
C GLN A 153 -6.80 3.72 -3.43
N LEU A 154 -6.35 4.77 -4.12
CA LEU A 154 -6.41 6.13 -3.59
C LEU A 154 -7.86 6.55 -3.34
N GLY A 155 -8.77 6.32 -4.29
CA GLY A 155 -10.20 6.63 -4.17
C GLY A 155 -10.92 5.89 -3.03
N TYR A 156 -10.45 4.68 -2.68
CA TYR A 156 -10.90 3.94 -1.50
C TYR A 156 -10.29 4.43 -0.18
N GLY A 157 -9.39 5.41 -0.20
CA GLY A 157 -8.74 5.89 1.02
C GLY A 157 -7.69 4.91 1.54
N HIS A 158 -7.06 4.12 0.66
CA HIS A 158 -6.02 3.16 1.00
C HIS A 158 -4.61 3.64 0.61
N PRO A 159 -4.04 4.66 1.28
CA PRO A 159 -2.75 5.25 0.92
C PRO A 159 -1.62 4.22 0.85
N PHE A 160 -1.54 3.29 1.81
CA PHE A 160 -0.47 2.29 1.84
C PHE A 160 -0.59 1.21 0.75
N LEU A 161 -1.81 0.91 0.31
CA LEU A 161 -2.04 0.02 -0.84
C LEU A 161 -1.81 0.74 -2.17
N SER A 162 -2.09 2.03 -2.24
CA SER A 162 -1.73 2.83 -3.41
C SER A 162 -0.21 2.97 -3.55
N ASN A 163 0.53 2.93 -2.43
CA ASN A 163 1.99 3.04 -2.41
C ASN A 163 2.72 1.71 -2.65
N TYR A 164 2.51 1.10 -3.82
CA TYR A 164 3.08 -0.22 -4.19
C TYR A 164 4.51 -0.18 -4.76
N TRP A 165 5.34 0.78 -4.34
CA TRP A 165 6.72 0.97 -4.82
C TRP A 165 7.61 -0.27 -4.63
N ALA A 166 7.27 -1.14 -3.68
CA ALA A 166 7.97 -2.39 -3.40
C ALA A 166 7.70 -3.49 -4.44
N VAL A 167 6.57 -3.45 -5.14
CA VAL A 167 6.18 -4.48 -6.13
C VAL A 167 7.26 -4.63 -7.22
N PRO A 168 7.73 -3.55 -7.89
CA PRO A 168 8.86 -3.63 -8.81
C PRO A 168 10.13 -4.25 -8.20
N LEU A 169 10.41 -4.00 -6.92
CA LEU A 169 11.59 -4.53 -6.22
C LEU A 169 11.46 -6.04 -5.96
N ILE A 170 10.25 -6.55 -5.69
CA ILE A 170 9.96 -7.99 -5.67
C ILE A 170 10.34 -8.61 -7.02
N GLY A 171 9.99 -7.94 -8.12
CA GLY A 171 10.39 -8.37 -9.48
C GLY A 171 11.91 -8.46 -9.66
N ILE A 172 12.68 -7.54 -9.09
CA ILE A 172 14.15 -7.59 -9.10
C ILE A 172 14.66 -8.77 -8.29
N LEU A 173 14.13 -9.00 -7.08
CA LEU A 173 14.49 -10.15 -6.25
C LEU A 173 14.17 -11.48 -6.95
N VAL A 174 13.01 -11.59 -7.61
CA VAL A 174 12.62 -12.73 -8.44
C VAL A 174 13.68 -13.04 -9.52
N LEU A 175 14.18 -12.02 -10.22
CA LEU A 175 15.25 -12.19 -11.22
C LEU A 175 16.57 -12.67 -10.60
N MET A 176 16.89 -12.19 -9.39
CA MET A 176 18.10 -12.58 -8.65
C MET A 176 18.05 -14.03 -8.17
N VAL A 177 16.93 -14.47 -7.58
CA VAL A 177 16.82 -15.83 -7.01
C VAL A 177 16.65 -16.92 -8.07
N ALA A 178 16.20 -16.55 -9.28
CA ALA A 178 16.14 -17.49 -10.40
C ALA A 178 17.51 -17.92 -10.95
N GLY A 179 18.58 -17.21 -10.57
CA GLY A 179 19.97 -17.60 -10.86
C GLY A 179 20.73 -16.65 -11.80
N GLU A 180 22.00 -16.97 -12.04
CA GLU A 180 22.98 -16.05 -12.63
C GLU A 180 22.63 -15.54 -14.05
N ARG A 181 21.83 -16.28 -14.83
CA ARG A 181 21.43 -15.88 -16.19
C ARG A 181 20.52 -14.64 -16.18
N THR A 182 19.62 -14.57 -15.21
CA THR A 182 18.61 -13.51 -15.07
C THR A 182 19.01 -12.45 -14.07
N ASP A 183 19.89 -12.77 -13.12
CA ASP A 183 20.40 -11.82 -12.14
C ASP A 183 20.93 -10.52 -12.81
N PRO A 184 20.32 -9.35 -12.51
CA PRO A 184 20.75 -8.07 -13.06
C PRO A 184 22.14 -7.64 -12.58
N PHE A 185 22.58 -8.11 -11.41
CA PHE A 185 23.84 -7.75 -10.78
C PHE A 185 24.99 -8.73 -11.12
N ALA A 186 24.70 -9.90 -11.70
CA ALA A 186 25.71 -10.92 -12.03
C ALA A 186 26.90 -10.37 -12.83
N GLY A 187 26.64 -9.51 -13.83
CA GLY A 187 27.70 -8.87 -14.61
C GLY A 187 28.53 -7.86 -13.81
N TRP A 188 27.94 -7.14 -12.85
CA TRP A 188 28.66 -6.22 -11.97
C TRP A 188 29.54 -6.99 -10.98
N VAL A 189 29.00 -8.07 -10.43
CA VAL A 189 29.70 -9.00 -9.53
C VAL A 189 30.88 -9.70 -10.24
N GLY A 190 30.67 -10.19 -11.47
CA GLY A 190 31.68 -10.90 -12.26
C GLY A 190 32.90 -10.03 -12.62
N ARG A 191 32.73 -8.71 -12.69
CA ARG A 191 33.80 -7.74 -12.97
C ARG A 191 34.59 -7.30 -11.72
N ALA A 192 34.40 -7.95 -10.58
CA ALA A 192 35.15 -7.61 -9.37
C ALA A 192 36.61 -8.06 -9.46
N SER A 193 37.56 -7.18 -9.09
CA SER A 193 39.00 -7.46 -9.14
C SER A 193 39.48 -8.39 -8.02
N SER A 194 38.74 -8.51 -6.91
CA SER A 194 39.09 -9.35 -5.77
C SER A 194 37.92 -10.17 -5.25
N ARG A 195 38.20 -11.26 -4.52
CA ARG A 195 37.18 -12.10 -3.88
C ARG A 195 36.35 -11.31 -2.85
N ARG A 196 36.99 -10.43 -2.07
CA ARG A 196 36.33 -9.53 -1.13
C ARG A 196 35.37 -8.58 -1.83
N MET A 197 35.78 -7.97 -2.94
CA MET A 197 34.91 -7.10 -3.72
C MET A 197 33.74 -7.86 -4.34
N ARG A 198 33.97 -9.08 -4.84
CA ARG A 198 32.89 -9.94 -5.35
C ARG A 198 31.85 -10.27 -4.29
N PHE A 199 32.29 -10.56 -3.06
CA PHE A 199 31.43 -10.80 -1.91
C PHE A 199 30.55 -9.57 -1.63
N TRP A 200 31.15 -8.39 -1.44
CA TRP A 200 30.38 -7.17 -1.17
C TRP A 200 29.43 -6.79 -2.31
N ARG A 201 29.83 -6.97 -3.57
CA ARG A 201 28.93 -6.76 -4.72
C ARG A 201 27.74 -7.73 -4.77
N ARG A 202 27.82 -8.90 -4.11
CA ARG A 202 26.68 -9.82 -3.94
C ARG A 202 25.82 -9.44 -2.72
N VAL A 203 26.44 -8.96 -1.66
CA VAL A 203 25.76 -8.61 -0.40
C VAL A 203 24.98 -7.29 -0.51
N VAL A 204 25.55 -6.25 -1.14
CA VAL A 204 24.95 -4.91 -1.19
C VAL A 204 23.52 -4.93 -1.77
N PRO A 205 23.23 -5.58 -2.91
CA PRO A 205 21.86 -5.66 -3.41
C PRO A 205 20.90 -6.35 -2.44
N LEU A 206 21.36 -7.35 -1.68
CA LEU A 206 20.53 -8.04 -0.69
C LEU A 206 20.21 -7.14 0.50
N VAL A 207 21.21 -6.46 1.05
CA VAL A 207 21.05 -5.54 2.19
C VAL A 207 20.16 -4.35 1.85
N VAL A 208 20.06 -3.98 0.57
CA VAL A 208 19.15 -2.91 0.12
C VAL A 208 17.76 -3.47 -0.19
N LEU A 209 17.65 -4.47 -1.08
CA LEU A 209 16.36 -4.92 -1.60
C LEU A 209 15.56 -5.73 -0.59
N VAL A 210 16.21 -6.53 0.27
CA VAL A 210 15.49 -7.37 1.23
C VAL A 210 14.77 -6.53 2.28
N PRO A 211 15.42 -5.59 3.01
CA PRO A 211 14.70 -4.71 3.91
C PRO A 211 13.70 -3.80 3.19
N ALA A 212 14.02 -3.35 1.98
CA ALA A 212 13.12 -2.54 1.17
C ALA A 212 11.79 -3.26 0.86
N VAL A 213 11.78 -4.59 0.71
CA VAL A 213 10.55 -5.38 0.50
C VAL A 213 9.97 -5.89 1.82
N ALA A 214 10.81 -6.32 2.77
CA ALA A 214 10.33 -6.97 4.00
C ALA A 214 9.55 -6.02 4.91
N LEU A 215 9.96 -4.75 4.97
CA LEU A 215 9.40 -3.76 5.90
C LEU A 215 8.29 -2.90 5.27
N THR A 216 7.67 -3.37 4.19
CA THR A 216 6.53 -2.70 3.54
C THR A 216 5.23 -3.10 4.21
N GLN A 217 4.09 -2.66 3.67
CA GLN A 217 2.78 -3.15 4.12
C GLN A 217 2.64 -4.68 4.00
N SER A 218 1.64 -5.21 4.71
CA SER A 218 1.40 -6.65 4.91
C SER A 218 1.25 -7.49 3.64
N TYR A 219 0.42 -7.05 2.71
CA TYR A 219 0.28 -7.68 1.41
C TYR A 219 1.59 -7.75 0.62
N TYR A 220 2.38 -6.68 0.52
CA TYR A 220 3.56 -6.65 -0.34
C TYR A 220 4.72 -7.46 0.21
N PHE A 221 4.96 -7.48 1.53
CA PHE A 221 5.98 -8.38 2.05
C PHE A 221 5.55 -9.85 1.92
N VAL A 222 4.25 -10.16 2.11
CA VAL A 222 3.73 -11.53 1.92
C VAL A 222 3.86 -11.95 0.47
N PHE A 223 3.43 -11.10 -0.47
CA PHE A 223 3.56 -11.36 -1.91
C PHE A 223 5.04 -11.51 -2.30
N GLY A 224 5.92 -10.72 -1.70
CA GLY A 224 7.37 -10.84 -1.85
C GLY A 224 7.89 -12.21 -1.44
N VAL A 225 7.53 -12.67 -0.23
CA VAL A 225 7.91 -14.00 0.27
C VAL A 225 7.37 -15.12 -0.63
N LEU A 226 6.10 -15.04 -1.04
CA LEU A 226 5.46 -16.06 -1.87
C LEU A 226 6.11 -16.16 -3.26
N LEU A 227 6.37 -15.03 -3.92
CA LEU A 227 6.95 -15.04 -5.26
C LEU A 227 8.44 -15.35 -5.28
N VAL A 228 9.21 -14.73 -4.40
CA VAL A 228 10.65 -15.00 -4.28
C VAL A 228 10.86 -16.45 -3.84
N GLY A 229 10.10 -16.91 -2.84
CA GLY A 229 10.10 -18.29 -2.37
C GLY A 229 9.67 -19.29 -3.44
N GLY A 230 8.61 -19.01 -4.19
CA GLY A 230 8.12 -19.86 -5.27
C GLY A 230 9.13 -20.02 -6.41
N VAL A 231 9.74 -18.91 -6.86
CA VAL A 231 10.77 -18.94 -7.92
C VAL A 231 12.05 -19.61 -7.42
N TRP A 232 12.45 -19.36 -6.17
CA TRP A 232 13.55 -20.08 -5.54
C TRP A 232 13.29 -21.58 -5.48
N PHE A 233 12.09 -22.00 -5.05
CA PHE A 233 11.70 -23.41 -4.98
C PHE A 233 11.77 -24.09 -6.36
N VAL A 234 11.23 -23.45 -7.40
CA VAL A 234 11.37 -23.94 -8.78
C VAL A 234 12.84 -24.05 -9.20
N SER A 235 13.69 -23.09 -8.82
CA SER A 235 15.13 -23.11 -9.11
C SER A 235 15.84 -24.28 -8.42
N VAL A 236 15.45 -24.60 -7.18
CA VAL A 236 15.92 -25.78 -6.45
C VAL A 236 15.49 -27.06 -7.15
N LEU A 237 14.22 -27.19 -7.54
CA LEU A 237 13.71 -28.36 -8.27
C LEU A 237 14.45 -28.57 -9.59
N VAL A 238 14.63 -27.52 -10.38
CA VAL A 238 15.39 -27.56 -11.64
C VAL A 238 16.83 -28.02 -11.41
N ALA A 239 17.48 -27.54 -10.34
CA ALA A 239 18.83 -27.96 -9.98
C ALA A 239 18.91 -29.43 -9.53
N LEU A 240 17.90 -29.93 -8.79
CA LEU A 240 17.81 -31.31 -8.33
C LEU A 240 17.55 -32.28 -9.49
N LEU A 241 16.63 -31.93 -10.40
CA LEU A 241 16.25 -32.76 -11.54
C LEU A 241 17.29 -32.75 -12.67
N GLY A 242 18.34 -31.92 -12.59
CA GLY A 242 19.37 -31.80 -13.62
C GLY A 242 18.87 -31.20 -14.96
N ALA A 243 17.61 -30.78 -15.02
CA ALA A 243 16.90 -30.25 -16.19
C ALA A 243 17.37 -28.82 -16.53
N GLY A 244 18.57 -28.71 -17.06
CA GLY A 244 19.22 -27.43 -17.40
C GLY A 244 20.70 -27.58 -17.78
N ALA A 245 21.25 -28.78 -17.63
CA ALA A 245 22.55 -29.13 -18.17
C ALA A 245 22.42 -29.41 -19.69
N GLY A 246 22.82 -28.42 -20.51
CA GLY A 246 23.51 -28.78 -21.74
C GLY A 246 24.75 -29.63 -21.40
N ALA A 247 25.28 -30.35 -22.39
CA ALA A 247 26.28 -31.43 -22.32
C ALA A 247 27.65 -31.14 -21.62
N GLY A 248 27.77 -30.11 -20.77
CA GLY A 248 28.93 -29.80 -19.93
C GLY A 248 28.57 -29.50 -18.46
N GLY A 249 27.44 -30.00 -17.97
CA GLY A 249 26.90 -29.70 -16.64
C GLY A 249 27.82 -30.15 -15.50
N GLY A 250 28.38 -29.20 -14.75
CA GLY A 250 29.13 -29.48 -13.53
C GLY A 250 28.33 -30.35 -12.55
N GLY A 251 29.04 -31.22 -11.81
CA GLY A 251 28.42 -32.12 -10.83
C GLY A 251 27.57 -31.40 -9.77
N TRP A 252 26.86 -32.15 -8.92
CA TRP A 252 25.95 -31.61 -7.89
C TRP A 252 26.52 -30.44 -7.07
N ARG A 253 27.85 -30.43 -6.82
CA ARG A 253 28.57 -29.34 -6.15
C ARG A 253 28.50 -28.00 -6.88
N ALA A 254 28.48 -27.99 -8.20
CA ALA A 254 28.33 -26.76 -8.99
C ALA A 254 26.90 -26.22 -8.90
N ARG A 255 25.89 -27.11 -8.97
CA ARG A 255 24.47 -26.76 -8.82
C ARG A 255 24.16 -26.22 -7.42
N ALA A 256 24.63 -26.91 -6.38
CA ALA A 256 24.50 -26.46 -4.99
C ALA A 256 25.15 -25.08 -4.78
N ARG A 257 26.35 -24.84 -5.34
CA ARG A 257 27.01 -23.52 -5.27
C ARG A 257 26.23 -22.40 -5.97
N ALA A 258 25.53 -22.71 -7.06
CA ALA A 258 24.70 -21.74 -7.77
C ALA A 258 23.48 -21.30 -6.94
N LEU A 259 22.97 -22.16 -6.05
CA LEU A 259 21.81 -21.89 -5.20
C LEU A 259 22.14 -21.11 -3.91
N VAL A 260 23.41 -21.03 -3.50
CA VAL A 260 23.80 -20.39 -2.22
C VAL A 260 23.25 -18.97 -2.08
N TRP A 261 23.45 -18.12 -3.10
CA TRP A 261 23.02 -16.72 -3.04
C TRP A 261 21.50 -16.55 -3.18
N PRO A 262 20.81 -17.26 -4.09
CA PRO A 262 19.36 -17.36 -4.09
C PRO A 262 18.77 -17.78 -2.74
N SER A 263 19.35 -18.79 -2.09
CA SER A 263 18.90 -19.26 -0.77
C SER A 263 19.15 -18.26 0.34
N ILE A 264 20.30 -17.55 0.33
CA ILE A 264 20.55 -16.47 1.30
C ILE A 264 19.55 -15.33 1.11
N ALA A 265 19.28 -14.91 -0.13
CA ALA A 265 18.32 -13.87 -0.43
C ALA A 265 16.92 -14.23 0.09
N THR A 266 16.42 -15.41 -0.30
CA THR A 266 15.11 -15.91 0.11
C THR A 266 15.03 -16.11 1.62
N GLY A 267 16.03 -16.75 2.22
CA GLY A 267 16.09 -17.00 3.66
C GLY A 267 16.16 -15.71 4.47
N SER A 268 16.91 -14.70 4.01
CA SER A 268 16.96 -13.39 4.69
C SER A 268 15.64 -12.63 4.62
N LEU A 269 14.91 -12.72 3.50
CA LEU A 269 13.58 -12.14 3.36
C LEU A 269 12.58 -12.82 4.32
N VAL A 270 12.54 -14.15 4.31
CA VAL A 270 11.68 -14.94 5.21
C VAL A 270 12.01 -14.66 6.67
N LEU A 271 13.30 -14.59 7.02
CA LEU A 271 13.73 -14.31 8.39
C LEU A 271 13.31 -12.91 8.85
N LEU A 272 13.48 -11.89 8.00
CA LEU A 272 13.15 -10.52 8.37
C LEU A 272 11.64 -10.31 8.51
N VAL A 273 10.85 -10.88 7.59
CA VAL A 273 9.38 -10.88 7.69
C VAL A 273 8.92 -11.66 8.92
N GLY A 274 9.49 -12.85 9.17
CA GLY A 274 9.18 -13.65 10.35
C GLY A 274 9.49 -12.93 11.67
N LEU A 275 10.63 -12.22 11.73
CA LEU A 275 10.99 -11.39 12.88
C LEU A 275 10.01 -10.24 13.10
N GLN A 276 9.61 -9.54 12.02
CA GLN A 276 8.61 -8.48 12.09
C GLN A 276 7.27 -9.01 12.63
N LEU A 277 6.77 -10.12 12.11
CA LEU A 277 5.52 -10.74 12.58
C LEU A 277 5.63 -11.21 14.04
N ALA A 278 6.78 -11.75 14.45
CA ALA A 278 7.03 -12.13 15.84
C ALA A 278 6.98 -10.92 16.78
N ILE A 279 7.59 -9.80 16.38
CA ILE A 279 7.56 -8.53 17.13
C ILE A 279 6.12 -7.99 17.21
N LEU A 280 5.38 -7.98 16.10
CA LEU A 280 3.98 -7.55 16.06
C LEU A 280 3.04 -8.45 16.89
N SER A 281 3.46 -9.67 17.22
CA SER A 281 2.71 -10.58 18.11
C SER A 281 2.98 -10.33 19.60
N LEU A 282 3.92 -9.45 19.97
CA LEU A 282 4.18 -9.08 21.37
C LEU A 282 3.08 -8.15 21.91
N ASN A 283 2.80 -8.21 23.21
CA ASN A 283 1.71 -7.44 23.82
C ASN A 283 2.13 -6.12 24.49
N PHE A 284 3.43 -5.93 24.76
CA PHE A 284 3.99 -4.77 25.47
C PHE A 284 3.24 -4.39 26.76
N GLY A 285 2.63 -5.38 27.44
CA GLY A 285 1.95 -5.20 28.73
C GLY A 285 0.57 -4.54 28.71
N ASP A 286 0.07 -4.08 27.55
CA ASP A 286 -1.23 -3.40 27.45
C ASP A 286 -2.26 -4.18 26.61
N ARG A 287 -1.81 -4.92 25.58
CA ARG A 287 -2.70 -5.71 24.70
C ARG A 287 -2.98 -7.10 25.26
N TYR A 288 -4.25 -7.47 25.40
CA TYR A 288 -4.65 -8.84 25.76
C TYR A 288 -5.36 -9.58 24.62
N GLU A 289 -5.83 -8.86 23.61
CA GLU A 289 -6.48 -9.43 22.42
C GLU A 289 -5.80 -8.95 21.14
N LYS A 290 -5.64 -9.85 20.16
CA LYS A 290 -5.00 -9.53 18.89
C LYS A 290 -6.01 -8.84 17.96
N TYR A 291 -5.56 -7.78 17.29
CA TYR A 291 -6.36 -7.02 16.35
C TYR A 291 -7.02 -7.87 15.24
N PHE A 292 -6.32 -8.86 14.68
CA PHE A 292 -6.85 -9.70 13.58
C PHE A 292 -7.41 -11.07 14.00
N GLY A 293 -7.71 -11.27 15.29
CA GLY A 293 -8.07 -12.58 15.85
C GLY A 293 -9.37 -13.24 15.35
N ALA A 294 -10.22 -12.52 14.60
CA ALA A 294 -11.57 -12.96 14.24
C ALA A 294 -11.76 -13.34 12.74
N ARG A 295 -10.69 -13.41 11.93
CA ARG A 295 -10.79 -13.67 10.49
C ARG A 295 -11.05 -15.14 10.15
N SER A 296 -11.80 -15.38 9.08
CA SER A 296 -12.14 -16.72 8.57
C SER A 296 -11.54 -16.94 7.17
N PHE A 297 -11.35 -18.21 6.79
CA PHE A 297 -10.94 -18.54 5.42
C PHE A 297 -11.96 -18.12 4.36
N THR A 298 -13.24 -17.99 4.76
CA THR A 298 -14.32 -17.49 3.88
C THR A 298 -14.04 -16.07 3.41
N ASP A 299 -13.33 -15.26 4.20
CA ASP A 299 -12.90 -13.92 3.79
C ASP A 299 -11.91 -14.01 2.62
N SER A 300 -11.01 -15.00 2.61
CA SER A 300 -10.09 -15.22 1.49
C SER A 300 -10.80 -15.63 0.20
N GLU A 301 -11.93 -16.33 0.28
CA GLU A 301 -12.78 -16.59 -0.88
C GLU A 301 -13.53 -15.33 -1.31
N GLY A 302 -14.14 -14.62 -0.36
CA GLY A 302 -14.90 -13.39 -0.58
C GLY A 302 -14.08 -12.21 -1.12
N TYR A 303 -12.78 -12.18 -0.86
CA TYR A 303 -11.86 -11.17 -1.39
C TYR A 303 -10.83 -11.76 -2.38
N GLY A 304 -11.17 -12.90 -2.98
CA GLY A 304 -10.47 -13.48 -4.12
C GLY A 304 -10.67 -12.68 -5.40
N GLY A 305 -9.74 -12.80 -6.33
CA GLY A 305 -9.80 -12.17 -7.64
C GLY A 305 -10.60 -12.98 -8.65
N LYS A 306 -11.30 -12.30 -9.56
CA LYS A 306 -11.94 -12.91 -10.73
C LYS A 306 -11.02 -12.74 -11.94
N LEU A 307 -10.77 -13.81 -12.68
CA LEU A 307 -9.90 -13.74 -13.88
C LEU A 307 -10.38 -12.68 -14.87
N ILE A 308 -11.70 -12.55 -15.02
CA ILE A 308 -12.29 -11.57 -15.94
C ILE A 308 -11.95 -10.12 -15.56
N ASP A 309 -11.74 -9.80 -14.29
CA ASP A 309 -11.33 -8.46 -13.85
C ASP A 309 -9.88 -8.12 -14.28
N LEU A 310 -9.05 -9.13 -14.58
CA LEU A 310 -7.72 -8.94 -15.19
C LEU A 310 -7.79 -8.70 -16.69
N LEU A 311 -8.83 -9.22 -17.35
CA LEU A 311 -8.98 -9.19 -18.81
C LEU A 311 -9.82 -8.00 -19.28
N LEU A 312 -10.82 -7.63 -18.48
CA LEU A 312 -11.57 -6.40 -18.67
C LEU A 312 -10.77 -5.23 -18.13
N PRO A 313 -10.76 -4.10 -18.84
CA PRO A 313 -10.15 -2.91 -18.31
C PRO A 313 -10.98 -2.33 -17.17
N SER A 314 -10.33 -1.47 -16.42
CA SER A 314 -10.91 -0.72 -15.31
C SER A 314 -12.18 0.03 -15.73
N LEU A 315 -13.12 0.15 -14.79
CA LEU A 315 -14.33 0.99 -14.91
C LEU A 315 -13.99 2.46 -15.17
N GLN A 316 -12.77 2.88 -14.83
CA GLN A 316 -12.21 4.21 -15.08
C GLN A 316 -11.51 4.32 -16.45
N SER A 317 -11.63 3.32 -17.34
CA SER A 317 -11.02 3.38 -18.68
C SER A 317 -11.60 4.55 -19.49
N GLY A 318 -10.72 5.39 -20.02
CA GLY A 318 -11.09 6.48 -20.93
C GLY A 318 -11.55 5.99 -22.32
N ILE A 319 -11.53 4.69 -22.60
CA ILE A 319 -12.01 4.08 -23.85
C ILE A 319 -13.46 3.61 -23.64
N PRO A 320 -14.49 4.35 -24.12
CA PRO A 320 -15.88 4.12 -23.68
C PRO A 320 -16.43 2.71 -23.95
N PRO A 321 -16.21 2.09 -25.13
CA PRO A 321 -16.72 0.73 -25.37
C PRO A 321 -16.16 -0.31 -24.40
N LEU A 322 -14.92 -0.10 -23.94
CA LEU A 322 -14.25 -1.00 -23.02
C LEU A 322 -14.73 -0.78 -21.57
N ALA A 323 -14.94 0.47 -21.17
CA ALA A 323 -15.55 0.81 -19.89
C ALA A 323 -16.97 0.22 -19.77
N SER A 324 -17.80 0.36 -20.81
CA SER A 324 -19.17 -0.17 -20.83
C SER A 324 -19.23 -1.70 -20.69
N LEU A 325 -18.28 -2.43 -21.29
CA LEU A 325 -18.20 -3.89 -21.11
C LEU A 325 -17.88 -4.27 -19.66
N SER A 326 -17.02 -3.49 -19.01
CA SER A 326 -16.70 -3.66 -17.59
C SER A 326 -17.89 -3.33 -16.70
N GLU A 327 -18.60 -2.23 -16.98
CA GLU A 327 -19.84 -1.83 -16.28
C GLU A 327 -20.94 -2.89 -16.41
N GLU A 328 -21.16 -3.44 -17.62
CA GLU A 328 -22.13 -4.51 -17.88
C GLU A 328 -21.80 -5.76 -17.04
N TYR A 329 -20.54 -6.19 -17.04
CA TYR A 329 -20.14 -7.34 -16.24
C TYR A 329 -20.35 -7.12 -14.73
N HIS A 330 -19.89 -5.98 -14.20
CA HIS A 330 -19.99 -5.71 -12.76
C HIS A 330 -21.43 -5.48 -12.30
N SER A 331 -22.30 -4.91 -13.14
CA SER A 331 -23.71 -4.74 -12.81
C SER A 331 -24.52 -6.04 -12.88
N ALA A 332 -24.12 -6.99 -13.74
CA ALA A 332 -24.81 -8.27 -13.89
C ALA A 332 -24.28 -9.38 -12.96
N SER A 333 -23.01 -9.34 -12.56
CA SER A 333 -22.38 -10.40 -11.80
C SER A 333 -22.76 -10.36 -10.31
N THR A 334 -23.34 -11.45 -9.81
CA THR A 334 -23.60 -11.67 -8.37
C THR A 334 -22.52 -12.51 -7.70
N LEU A 335 -21.49 -12.91 -8.46
CA LEU A 335 -20.39 -13.74 -7.97
C LEU A 335 -19.41 -12.85 -7.22
N ILE A 336 -19.39 -13.02 -5.90
CA ILE A 336 -18.50 -12.31 -4.97
C ILE A 336 -18.66 -10.79 -5.11
N PRO A 337 -19.81 -10.25 -4.68
CA PRO A 337 -20.14 -8.84 -4.88
C PRO A 337 -19.15 -7.90 -4.17
N ASP A 338 -18.53 -8.36 -3.09
CA ASP A 338 -17.61 -7.57 -2.26
C ASP A 338 -16.14 -7.66 -2.74
N ALA A 339 -15.86 -8.39 -3.82
CA ALA A 339 -14.50 -8.49 -4.36
C ALA A 339 -14.04 -7.13 -4.90
N GLU A 340 -12.92 -6.62 -4.39
CA GLU A 340 -12.27 -5.44 -4.96
C GLU A 340 -11.93 -5.68 -6.43
N THR A 341 -12.29 -4.73 -7.29
CA THR A 341 -11.96 -4.75 -8.71
C THR A 341 -10.44 -4.76 -8.90
N ALA A 342 -9.93 -5.55 -9.85
CA ALA A 342 -8.49 -5.55 -10.18
C ALA A 342 -8.00 -4.22 -10.80
N ALA A 343 -8.92 -3.40 -11.33
CA ALA A 343 -8.65 -2.09 -11.92
C ALA A 343 -7.48 -2.12 -12.94
N THR A 344 -7.53 -3.09 -13.85
CA THR A 344 -6.47 -3.39 -14.80
C THR A 344 -6.46 -2.36 -15.95
N ALA A 345 -5.27 -1.93 -16.38
CA ALA A 345 -5.12 -1.10 -17.59
C ALA A 345 -5.23 -1.96 -18.86
N VAL A 346 -5.71 -1.38 -19.97
CA VAL A 346 -5.82 -2.09 -21.27
C VAL A 346 -4.49 -2.70 -21.71
N VAL A 347 -3.39 -1.95 -21.60
CA VAL A 347 -2.04 -2.45 -21.95
C VAL A 347 -1.63 -3.61 -21.04
N ALA A 348 -2.02 -3.60 -19.76
CA ALA A 348 -1.75 -4.69 -18.84
C ALA A 348 -2.61 -5.92 -19.18
N SER A 349 -3.89 -5.77 -19.49
CA SER A 349 -4.75 -6.88 -19.93
C SER A 349 -4.22 -7.56 -21.19
N VAL A 350 -3.77 -6.78 -22.18
CA VAL A 350 -3.10 -7.32 -23.38
C VAL A 350 -1.82 -8.08 -23.00
N ALA A 351 -1.02 -7.55 -22.08
CA ALA A 351 0.19 -8.20 -21.60
C ALA A 351 -0.09 -9.51 -20.84
N ILE A 352 -1.19 -9.57 -20.10
CA ILE A 352 -1.66 -10.76 -19.36
C ILE A 352 -2.06 -11.86 -20.36
N VAL A 353 -2.86 -11.54 -21.37
CA VAL A 353 -3.22 -12.48 -22.45
C VAL A 353 -1.97 -12.97 -23.17
N LEU A 354 -1.07 -12.05 -23.54
CA LEU A 354 0.21 -12.40 -24.17
C LEU A 354 1.05 -13.34 -23.29
N SER A 355 1.03 -13.15 -21.98
CA SER A 355 1.77 -14.00 -21.03
C SER A 355 1.24 -15.43 -21.05
N PHE A 356 -0.10 -15.63 -21.02
CA PHE A 356 -0.71 -16.95 -21.19
C PHE A 356 -0.39 -17.59 -22.54
N VAL A 357 -0.44 -16.82 -23.64
CA VAL A 357 -0.06 -17.31 -24.97
C VAL A 357 1.40 -17.78 -24.99
N ILE A 358 2.33 -17.01 -24.43
CA ILE A 358 3.75 -17.40 -24.37
C ILE A 358 3.95 -18.64 -23.48
N ILE A 359 3.19 -18.80 -22.40
CA ILE A 359 3.21 -20.02 -21.58
C ILE A 359 2.84 -21.24 -22.42
N VAL A 360 1.72 -21.17 -23.15
CA VAL A 360 1.27 -22.24 -24.06
C VAL A 360 2.35 -22.54 -25.12
N LEU A 361 2.89 -21.51 -25.77
CA LEU A 361 3.95 -21.68 -26.76
C LEU A 361 5.23 -22.32 -26.18
N ARG A 362 5.56 -22.07 -24.91
CA ARG A 362 6.70 -22.70 -24.22
C ARG A 362 6.43 -24.16 -23.85
N LEU A 363 5.18 -24.52 -23.59
CA LEU A 363 4.78 -25.90 -23.28
C LEU A 363 4.84 -26.79 -24.53
N PHE A 364 4.41 -26.28 -25.68
CA PHE A 364 4.34 -27.03 -26.93
C PHE A 364 5.53 -26.79 -27.88
N GLY A 365 6.34 -25.75 -27.65
CA GLY A 365 7.49 -25.44 -28.49
C GLY A 365 8.69 -26.37 -28.25
N SER A 366 9.44 -26.68 -29.31
CA SER A 366 10.68 -27.45 -29.19
C SER A 366 11.69 -26.75 -28.27
N ARG A 367 12.20 -27.50 -27.28
CA ARG A 367 13.22 -27.04 -26.31
C ARG A 367 14.64 -26.98 -26.89
N ALA A 368 14.84 -27.41 -28.13
CA ALA A 368 16.13 -27.34 -28.79
C ALA A 368 16.56 -25.88 -28.95
N PRO A 369 17.78 -25.50 -28.55
CA PRO A 369 18.36 -24.21 -28.91
C PRO A 369 18.42 -24.15 -30.42
N ALA A 370 17.55 -23.35 -31.04
CA ALA A 370 17.62 -23.16 -32.47
C ALA A 370 18.77 -22.18 -32.72
N GLU A 371 19.93 -22.70 -33.11
CA GLU A 371 21.00 -21.86 -33.64
C GLU A 371 20.41 -20.99 -34.76
N GLY A 372 20.50 -19.67 -34.61
CA GLY A 372 19.89 -18.70 -35.54
C GLY A 372 18.42 -18.37 -35.31
N ALA A 373 17.83 -18.66 -34.13
CA ALA A 373 16.46 -18.28 -33.78
C ALA A 373 16.17 -16.79 -34.04
N LYS A 374 15.16 -16.51 -34.87
CA LYS A 374 14.67 -15.15 -35.18
C LYS A 374 13.21 -15.01 -34.73
N GLY A 375 12.78 -13.77 -34.50
CA GLY A 375 11.39 -13.44 -34.20
C GLY A 375 10.88 -14.10 -32.91
N LEU A 376 9.73 -14.78 -33.00
CA LEU A 376 9.00 -15.34 -31.85
C LEU A 376 9.79 -16.38 -31.06
N ALA A 377 10.64 -17.18 -31.71
CA ALA A 377 11.48 -18.18 -31.03
C ALA A 377 12.46 -17.55 -30.03
N LEU A 378 13.00 -16.37 -30.33
CA LEU A 378 13.89 -15.61 -29.45
C LEU A 378 13.20 -15.14 -28.16
N VAL A 379 11.92 -14.79 -28.27
CA VAL A 379 11.06 -14.38 -27.15
C VAL A 379 10.74 -15.60 -26.28
N VAL A 380 10.31 -16.69 -26.90
CA VAL A 380 9.94 -17.94 -26.22
C VAL A 380 11.14 -18.57 -25.49
N GLN A 381 12.37 -18.34 -25.95
CA GLN A 381 13.60 -18.88 -25.32
C GLN A 381 14.27 -17.91 -24.33
N ASP A 382 13.77 -16.69 -24.14
CA ASP A 382 14.37 -15.71 -23.22
C ASP A 382 14.23 -16.17 -21.76
N ALA A 383 15.36 -16.33 -21.05
CA ALA A 383 15.35 -16.76 -19.66
C ALA A 383 14.60 -15.79 -18.74
N ARG A 384 14.66 -14.48 -19.02
CA ARG A 384 13.97 -13.45 -18.21
C ARG A 384 12.46 -13.63 -18.29
N ILE A 385 11.94 -13.83 -19.51
CA ILE A 385 10.52 -14.11 -19.72
C ILE A 385 10.12 -15.39 -18.99
N GLY A 386 10.96 -16.44 -18.99
CA GLY A 386 10.66 -17.68 -18.27
C GLY A 386 10.46 -17.46 -16.78
N VAL A 387 11.36 -16.70 -16.15
CA VAL A 387 11.27 -16.37 -14.72
C VAL A 387 10.06 -15.51 -14.42
N LEU A 388 9.78 -14.49 -15.24
CA LEU A 388 8.60 -13.64 -15.08
C LEU A 388 7.31 -14.45 -15.22
N LEU A 389 7.24 -15.40 -16.16
CA LEU A 389 6.07 -16.26 -16.35
C LEU A 389 5.88 -17.26 -15.19
N THR A 390 6.97 -17.77 -14.61
CA THR A 390 6.89 -18.60 -13.38
C THR A 390 6.31 -17.79 -12.22
N ALA A 391 6.84 -16.58 -11.99
CA ALA A 391 6.31 -15.70 -10.95
C ALA A 391 4.87 -15.25 -11.25
N PHE A 392 4.55 -14.98 -12.52
CA PHE A 392 3.21 -14.59 -12.98
C PHE A 392 2.19 -15.70 -12.72
N LEU A 393 2.53 -16.95 -13.03
CA LEU A 393 1.67 -18.10 -12.73
C LEU A 393 1.49 -18.28 -11.22
N GLY A 394 2.55 -18.13 -10.43
CA GLY A 394 2.45 -18.13 -8.97
C GLY A 394 1.49 -17.05 -8.46
N ALA A 395 1.72 -15.79 -8.85
CA ALA A 395 0.86 -14.66 -8.51
C ALA A 395 -0.60 -14.90 -8.93
N PHE A 396 -0.81 -15.38 -10.16
CA PHE A 396 -2.14 -15.67 -10.70
C PHE A 396 -2.87 -16.75 -9.90
N LEU A 397 -2.19 -17.83 -9.51
CA LEU A 397 -2.79 -18.90 -8.71
C LEU A 397 -3.17 -18.44 -7.29
N PHE A 398 -2.44 -17.47 -6.72
CA PHE A 398 -2.85 -16.83 -5.47
C PHE A 398 -3.97 -15.82 -5.66
N PHE A 399 -4.00 -15.11 -6.79
CA PHE A 399 -5.01 -14.10 -7.11
C PHE A 399 -6.41 -14.69 -7.24
N ILE A 400 -6.59 -15.81 -7.95
CA ILE A 400 -7.92 -16.33 -8.28
C ILE A 400 -8.68 -16.80 -7.03
N THR A 401 -9.98 -16.53 -7.01
CA THR A 401 -10.94 -17.07 -6.04
C THR A 401 -10.81 -18.59 -5.89
N ALA A 402 -10.82 -19.09 -4.66
CA ALA A 402 -10.62 -20.51 -4.34
C ALA A 402 -9.27 -21.08 -4.86
N GLY A 403 -8.30 -20.20 -5.12
CA GLY A 403 -6.94 -20.54 -5.52
C GLY A 403 -6.03 -20.84 -4.32
N LEU A 404 -4.72 -20.66 -4.53
CA LEU A 404 -3.71 -20.90 -3.50
C LEU A 404 -3.83 -19.96 -2.29
N GLY A 405 -4.45 -18.78 -2.47
CA GLY A 405 -4.75 -17.85 -1.37
C GLY A 405 -5.70 -18.46 -0.35
N THR A 406 -6.81 -19.04 -0.80
CA THR A 406 -7.76 -19.77 0.05
C THR A 406 -7.12 -20.99 0.71
N VAL A 407 -6.30 -21.75 -0.04
CA VAL A 407 -5.56 -22.91 0.52
C VAL A 407 -4.64 -22.47 1.66
N LEU A 408 -3.86 -21.40 1.44
CA LEU A 408 -2.98 -20.86 2.48
C LEU A 408 -3.78 -20.32 3.68
N SER A 409 -4.93 -19.70 3.42
CA SER A 409 -5.83 -19.21 4.46
C SER A 409 -6.41 -20.33 5.32
N PHE A 410 -6.77 -21.45 4.70
CA PHE A 410 -7.39 -22.60 5.37
C PHE A 410 -6.38 -23.43 6.17
N PHE A 411 -5.20 -23.72 5.61
CA PHE A 411 -4.18 -24.56 6.26
C PHE A 411 -3.13 -23.79 7.06
N GLY A 412 -2.91 -22.52 6.73
CA GLY A 412 -1.86 -21.69 7.32
C GLY A 412 -2.43 -20.64 8.26
N SER A 413 -3.04 -19.59 7.70
CA SER A 413 -3.55 -18.45 8.46
C SER A 413 -4.47 -17.54 7.63
N PRO A 414 -5.66 -17.15 8.13
CA PRO A 414 -6.60 -16.26 7.44
C PRO A 414 -6.28 -14.77 7.58
N GLU A 415 -5.07 -14.43 8.07
CA GLU A 415 -4.64 -13.06 8.30
C GLU A 415 -4.59 -12.21 7.02
N ILE A 416 -4.32 -12.81 5.87
CA ILE A 416 -4.36 -12.16 4.55
C ILE A 416 -5.61 -12.63 3.81
N ARG A 417 -6.60 -11.73 3.67
CA ARG A 417 -7.88 -12.03 3.00
C ARG A 417 -7.94 -11.57 1.55
N ALA A 418 -7.45 -10.36 1.25
CA ALA A 418 -7.68 -9.73 -0.05
C ALA A 418 -6.65 -10.15 -1.10
N TRP A 419 -6.83 -11.36 -1.64
CA TRP A 419 -5.99 -11.92 -2.69
C TRP A 419 -6.19 -11.23 -4.05
N SER A 420 -7.34 -10.58 -4.27
CA SER A 420 -7.60 -9.73 -5.45
C SER A 420 -6.54 -8.63 -5.63
N ARG A 421 -5.92 -8.15 -4.54
CA ARG A 421 -4.83 -7.16 -4.56
C ARG A 421 -3.53 -7.65 -5.20
N MET A 422 -3.39 -8.97 -5.42
CA MET A 422 -2.28 -9.54 -6.21
C MET A 422 -2.35 -9.13 -7.69
N SER A 423 -3.47 -8.58 -8.16
CA SER A 423 -3.65 -8.02 -9.52
C SER A 423 -2.55 -7.03 -9.93
N ILE A 424 -2.08 -6.18 -9.01
CA ILE A 424 -1.01 -5.22 -9.31
C ILE A 424 0.33 -5.92 -9.60
N VAL A 425 0.60 -7.03 -8.91
CA VAL A 425 1.79 -7.86 -9.11
C VAL A 425 1.71 -8.62 -10.43
N VAL A 426 0.55 -9.22 -10.72
CA VAL A 426 0.25 -9.87 -12.00
C VAL A 426 0.45 -8.89 -13.16
N SER A 427 -0.07 -7.67 -13.04
CA SER A 427 0.07 -6.60 -14.03
C SER A 427 1.54 -6.21 -14.24
N MET A 428 2.32 -6.04 -13.17
CA MET A 428 3.74 -5.69 -13.26
C MET A 428 4.54 -6.75 -14.03
N LEU A 429 4.35 -8.03 -13.68
CA LEU A 429 5.06 -9.15 -14.29
C LEU A 429 4.69 -9.29 -15.78
N ALA A 430 3.40 -9.17 -16.10
CA ALA A 430 2.91 -9.19 -17.47
C ALA A 430 3.48 -8.03 -18.30
N LEU A 431 3.48 -6.80 -17.77
CA LEU A 431 4.10 -5.64 -18.42
C LEU A 431 5.62 -5.84 -18.62
N GLY A 432 6.30 -6.51 -17.68
CA GLY A 432 7.68 -6.96 -17.82
C GLY A 432 7.89 -7.86 -19.04
N VAL A 433 7.00 -8.84 -19.24
CA VAL A 433 7.01 -9.72 -20.42
C VAL A 433 6.79 -8.91 -21.70
N LEU A 434 5.76 -8.06 -21.74
CA LEU A 434 5.44 -7.23 -22.91
C LEU A 434 6.62 -6.31 -23.28
N ALA A 435 7.25 -5.66 -22.30
CA ALA A 435 8.38 -4.76 -22.54
C ALA A 435 9.58 -5.51 -23.16
N ILE A 436 9.86 -6.74 -22.74
CA ILE A 436 10.89 -7.58 -23.37
C ILE A 436 10.47 -7.95 -24.79
N VAL A 437 9.22 -8.35 -25.01
CA VAL A 437 8.69 -8.71 -26.34
C VAL A 437 8.87 -7.55 -27.32
N ILE A 438 8.47 -6.33 -26.93
CA ILE A 438 8.62 -5.13 -27.75
C ILE A 438 10.08 -4.86 -28.11
N GLU A 439 11.00 -4.89 -27.14
CA GLU A 439 12.44 -4.66 -27.40
C GLU A 439 13.06 -5.73 -28.31
N ARG A 440 12.60 -6.98 -28.21
CA ARG A 440 13.08 -8.09 -29.05
C ARG A 440 12.56 -7.98 -30.48
N LEU A 441 11.28 -7.66 -30.66
CA LEU A 441 10.64 -7.60 -31.98
C LEU A 441 10.92 -6.26 -32.70
N ALA A 442 10.85 -5.14 -31.98
CA ALA A 442 11.13 -3.79 -32.49
C ALA A 442 12.62 -3.41 -32.30
N SER A 443 13.54 -4.28 -32.69
CA SER A 443 14.99 -4.13 -32.38
C SER A 443 15.62 -2.82 -32.90
N ARG A 444 15.11 -2.26 -34.00
CA ARG A 444 15.58 -0.97 -34.56
C ARG A 444 15.09 0.20 -33.71
N ARG A 445 15.94 1.21 -33.50
CA ARG A 445 15.60 2.37 -32.66
C ARG A 445 14.32 3.08 -33.11
N ARG A 446 14.14 3.32 -34.42
CA ARG A 446 12.94 3.99 -34.95
C ARG A 446 11.66 3.19 -34.70
N SER A 447 11.65 1.90 -35.02
CA SER A 447 10.48 1.04 -34.78
C SER A 447 10.14 0.94 -33.30
N LEU A 448 11.16 0.84 -32.43
CA LEU A 448 10.94 0.83 -30.98
C LEU A 448 10.24 2.11 -30.52
N LEU A 449 10.74 3.28 -30.94
CA LEU A 449 10.15 4.56 -30.54
C LEU A 449 8.70 4.72 -31.04
N VAL A 450 8.40 4.25 -32.25
CA VAL A 450 7.01 4.25 -32.78
C VAL A 450 6.12 3.35 -31.94
N VAL A 451 6.54 2.12 -31.65
CA VAL A 451 5.74 1.19 -30.82
C VAL A 451 5.55 1.74 -29.40
N LEU A 452 6.61 2.29 -28.80
CA LEU A 452 6.50 2.91 -27.47
C LEU A 452 5.58 4.14 -27.48
N ALA A 453 5.61 4.96 -28.53
CA ALA A 453 4.70 6.09 -28.67
C ALA A 453 3.25 5.61 -28.78
N ILE A 454 2.96 4.55 -29.55
CA ILE A 454 1.63 3.96 -29.64
C ILE A 454 1.18 3.44 -28.27
N VAL A 455 2.04 2.70 -27.56
CA VAL A 455 1.73 2.19 -26.21
C VAL A 455 1.45 3.34 -25.24
N SER A 456 2.25 4.40 -25.27
CA SER A 456 2.04 5.59 -24.44
C SER A 456 0.73 6.30 -24.76
N VAL A 457 0.39 6.45 -26.05
CA VAL A 457 -0.88 7.05 -26.48
C VAL A 457 -2.06 6.23 -25.98
N VAL A 458 -2.04 4.91 -26.19
CA VAL A 458 -3.09 4.01 -25.69
C VAL A 458 -3.21 4.11 -24.16
N ALA A 459 -2.09 4.11 -23.45
CA ALA A 459 -2.08 4.22 -21.99
C ALA A 459 -2.66 5.56 -21.51
N VAL A 460 -2.33 6.69 -22.15
CA VAL A 460 -2.87 8.00 -21.78
C VAL A 460 -4.38 8.06 -22.03
N PHE A 461 -4.86 7.60 -23.19
CA PHE A 461 -6.30 7.57 -23.50
C PHE A 461 -7.08 6.61 -22.60
N ASP A 462 -6.45 5.51 -22.15
CA ASP A 462 -7.06 4.54 -21.24
C ASP A 462 -7.07 5.03 -19.78
N GLN A 463 -5.95 5.53 -19.27
CA GLN A 463 -5.74 5.67 -17.83
C GLN A 463 -6.07 7.06 -17.26
N VAL A 464 -6.20 8.10 -18.08
CA VAL A 464 -6.28 9.51 -17.62
C VAL A 464 -7.69 10.11 -17.68
N PRO A 465 -8.45 10.03 -18.79
CA PRO A 465 -9.59 10.92 -19.02
C PRO A 465 -10.75 10.81 -18.03
N ARG A 466 -10.95 9.64 -17.41
CA ARG A 466 -12.07 9.39 -16.48
C ARG A 466 -11.66 9.37 -15.01
N ILE A 467 -10.43 9.75 -14.66
CA ILE A 467 -9.98 9.74 -13.26
C ILE A 467 -10.70 10.81 -12.43
N ALA A 468 -10.57 12.10 -12.76
CA ALA A 468 -11.24 13.17 -12.02
C ALA A 468 -12.75 12.94 -11.72
N PRO A 469 -13.60 12.49 -12.67
CA PRO A 469 -15.01 12.23 -12.37
C PRO A 469 -15.25 10.96 -11.53
N THR A 470 -14.33 9.99 -11.52
CA THR A 470 -14.49 8.73 -10.77
C THR A 470 -13.79 8.72 -9.42
N VAL A 471 -12.80 9.59 -9.23
CA VAL A 471 -12.07 9.81 -7.98
C VAL A 471 -12.11 11.31 -7.65
N PRO A 472 -13.30 11.85 -7.27
CA PRO A 472 -13.47 13.27 -7.05
C PRO A 472 -12.80 13.69 -5.74
N LEU A 473 -11.66 14.37 -5.83
CA LEU A 473 -10.91 14.90 -4.69
C LEU A 473 -11.50 16.18 -4.10
N THR A 474 -12.82 16.35 -4.15
CA THR A 474 -13.50 17.59 -3.73
C THR A 474 -12.98 18.03 -2.36
N PRO A 475 -12.35 19.22 -2.27
CA PRO A 475 -11.76 19.68 -1.02
C PRO A 475 -12.86 19.92 0.04
N VAL A 476 -12.66 19.35 1.22
CA VAL A 476 -13.53 19.54 2.38
C VAL A 476 -12.96 20.68 3.23
N THR A 477 -13.84 21.62 3.58
CA THR A 477 -13.48 22.73 4.47
C THR A 477 -13.65 22.35 5.93
N ASP A 478 -12.56 22.43 6.69
CA ASP A 478 -12.55 22.22 8.14
C ASP A 478 -12.60 23.54 8.92
N ALA A 479 -12.96 24.66 8.30
CA ALA A 479 -12.89 25.99 8.93
C ALA A 479 -13.66 26.07 10.25
N ALA A 480 -14.91 25.62 10.26
CA ALA A 480 -15.75 25.61 11.47
C ALA A 480 -15.15 24.75 12.60
N LEU A 481 -14.56 23.60 12.25
CA LEU A 481 -13.94 22.72 13.23
C LEU A 481 -12.61 23.29 13.74
N ARG A 482 -11.81 23.90 12.87
CA ARG A 482 -10.57 24.61 13.23
C ARG A 482 -10.84 25.76 14.18
N ASP A 483 -11.85 26.57 13.91
CA ASP A 483 -12.24 27.68 14.77
C ASP A 483 -12.70 27.17 16.15
N PHE A 484 -13.50 26.09 16.16
CA PHE A 484 -13.95 25.44 17.39
C PHE A 484 -12.80 24.87 18.23
N THR A 485 -11.88 24.11 17.63
CA THR A 485 -10.75 23.50 18.37
C THR A 485 -9.73 24.55 18.83
N ALA A 486 -9.53 25.62 18.07
CA ALA A 486 -8.70 26.74 18.48
C ALA A 486 -9.30 27.49 19.69
N ALA A 487 -10.61 27.73 19.68
CA ALA A 487 -11.32 28.33 20.81
C ALA A 487 -11.26 27.44 22.06
N ALA A 488 -11.47 26.12 21.90
CA ALA A 488 -11.39 25.15 22.98
C ALA A 488 -9.98 25.06 23.59
N ALA A 489 -8.93 25.07 22.77
CA ALA A 489 -7.55 25.08 23.27
C ALA A 489 -7.24 26.35 24.08
N GLY A 490 -7.78 27.49 23.65
CA GLY A 490 -7.64 28.76 24.36
C GLY A 490 -8.36 28.83 25.71
N SER A 491 -9.45 28.07 25.90
CA SER A 491 -10.22 28.06 27.15
C SER A 491 -9.72 27.02 28.17
N LEU A 492 -9.33 25.83 27.71
CA LEU A 492 -9.01 24.65 28.54
C LEU A 492 -7.55 24.58 29.03
N GLY A 493 -6.63 25.23 28.32
CA GLY A 493 -5.20 25.21 28.60
C GLY A 493 -4.47 23.94 28.14
N PRO A 494 -3.12 24.00 28.07
CA PRO A 494 -2.23 22.90 27.65
C PRO A 494 -2.49 21.55 28.32
N GLY A 495 -2.53 20.48 27.52
CA GLY A 495 -2.58 19.10 28.01
C GLY A 495 -3.90 18.68 28.65
N CYS A 496 -4.93 19.53 28.59
CA CYS A 496 -6.24 19.21 29.13
C CYS A 496 -6.85 17.98 28.46
N GLY A 497 -7.37 17.06 29.27
CA GLY A 497 -8.13 15.90 28.83
C GLY A 497 -9.56 16.26 28.45
N VAL A 498 -9.95 15.99 27.21
CA VAL A 498 -11.30 16.22 26.67
C VAL A 498 -11.96 14.87 26.41
N VAL A 499 -13.02 14.59 27.14
CA VAL A 499 -13.84 13.38 26.98
C VAL A 499 -14.84 13.60 25.86
N GLN A 500 -14.91 12.68 24.91
CA GLN A 500 -15.75 12.78 23.73
C GLN A 500 -17.00 11.90 23.88
N LEU A 501 -18.17 12.49 23.65
CA LEU A 501 -19.45 11.80 23.59
C LEU A 501 -19.96 11.74 22.14
N PRO A 502 -20.43 10.56 21.68
CA PRO A 502 -20.51 9.30 22.41
C PRO A 502 -19.13 8.66 22.62
N LEU A 503 -19.00 7.84 23.67
CA LEU A 503 -17.81 7.01 23.86
C LEU A 503 -17.83 5.86 22.84
N LYS A 504 -16.78 5.78 22.03
CA LYS A 504 -16.66 4.81 20.94
C LYS A 504 -15.29 4.13 20.94
N GLY A 505 -15.26 2.84 20.61
CA GLY A 505 -14.02 2.07 20.48
C GLY A 505 -13.30 2.34 19.17
N PHE A 506 -12.00 2.08 19.14
CA PHE A 506 -11.15 2.22 17.95
C PHE A 506 -10.33 0.94 17.73
N PRO A 507 -10.09 0.48 16.49
CA PRO A 507 -10.65 0.96 15.22
C PRO A 507 -11.90 0.16 14.80
N GLU A 508 -12.48 0.51 13.64
CA GLU A 508 -13.51 -0.24 12.88
C GLU A 508 -14.80 -0.56 13.66
N THR A 509 -15.34 0.42 14.41
CA THR A 509 -16.59 0.24 15.17
C THR A 509 -17.84 0.79 14.47
N GLY A 510 -17.70 1.31 13.26
CA GLY A 510 -18.82 1.75 12.41
C GLY A 510 -19.38 3.14 12.76
N PRO A 511 -20.28 3.69 11.93
CA PRO A 511 -20.91 4.98 12.19
C PRO A 511 -21.93 4.92 13.34
N ILE A 512 -22.22 6.07 13.97
CA ILE A 512 -23.29 6.23 14.95
C ILE A 512 -24.14 7.42 14.50
N GLY A 513 -25.45 7.21 14.25
CA GLY A 513 -26.31 8.26 13.69
C GLY A 513 -25.74 8.81 12.39
N LEU A 514 -25.55 10.13 12.33
CA LEU A 514 -24.89 10.83 11.20
C LEU A 514 -23.38 11.05 11.40
N MET A 515 -22.81 10.63 12.53
CA MET A 515 -21.37 10.67 12.77
C MET A 515 -20.70 9.51 12.05
N GLY A 516 -19.79 9.83 11.12
CA GLY A 516 -19.06 8.84 10.33
C GLY A 516 -18.15 7.96 11.18
N ASP A 517 -17.71 6.82 10.64
CA ASP A 517 -16.68 6.06 11.34
C ASP A 517 -15.36 6.88 11.35
N TYR A 518 -14.69 6.88 12.50
CA TYR A 518 -13.52 7.71 12.84
C TYR A 518 -13.71 9.23 12.93
N ASP A 519 -14.90 9.79 12.77
CA ASP A 519 -15.12 11.25 12.85
C ASP A 519 -14.64 11.87 14.18
N GLU A 520 -14.61 11.08 15.25
CA GLU A 520 -14.12 11.49 16.57
C GLU A 520 -12.62 11.85 16.57
N ILE A 521 -11.86 11.43 15.55
CA ILE A 521 -10.45 11.81 15.42
C ILE A 521 -10.28 13.22 14.83
N LEU A 522 -11.28 13.75 14.13
CA LEU A 522 -11.18 15.02 13.38
C LEU A 522 -10.78 16.21 14.26
N PRO A 523 -11.29 16.39 15.50
CA PRO A 523 -10.81 17.45 16.37
C PRO A 523 -9.30 17.41 16.59
N SER A 524 -8.72 16.22 16.77
CA SER A 524 -7.25 16.08 16.94
C SER A 524 -6.46 16.37 15.66
N VAL A 525 -7.04 16.12 14.48
CA VAL A 525 -6.42 16.40 13.17
C VAL A 525 -6.17 17.91 12.98
N VAL A 526 -7.13 18.73 13.41
CA VAL A 526 -7.12 20.18 13.15
C VAL A 526 -6.88 21.04 14.38
N SER A 527 -6.74 20.43 15.57
CA SER A 527 -6.40 21.11 16.82
C SER A 527 -5.02 21.78 16.77
N PRO A 528 -4.82 22.87 17.54
CA PRO A 528 -3.49 23.36 17.89
C PRO A 528 -2.59 22.26 18.47
N ARG A 529 -1.28 22.45 18.32
CA ARG A 529 -0.24 21.43 18.54
C ARG A 529 0.85 21.92 19.46
N GLY A 530 1.71 20.98 19.87
CA GLY A 530 2.88 21.29 20.69
C GLY A 530 2.45 21.63 22.12
N ALA A 531 2.88 22.79 22.62
CA ALA A 531 2.58 23.20 23.99
C ALA A 531 1.08 23.38 24.25
N ASP A 532 0.28 23.68 23.22
CA ASP A 532 -1.17 23.93 23.37
C ASP A 532 -2.02 22.70 23.01
N ALA A 533 -1.42 21.51 22.89
CA ALA A 533 -2.14 20.31 22.49
C ALA A 533 -3.11 19.83 23.58
N LEU A 534 -4.35 19.58 23.18
CA LEU A 534 -5.36 18.89 23.98
C LEU A 534 -5.19 17.37 23.90
N ARG A 535 -5.71 16.65 24.88
CA ARG A 535 -5.71 15.18 24.93
C ARG A 535 -7.12 14.65 24.78
N TRP A 536 -7.39 13.96 23.68
CA TRP A 536 -8.72 13.50 23.31
C TRP A 536 -8.95 12.04 23.75
N SER A 537 -10.15 11.70 24.24
CA SER A 537 -10.44 10.37 24.76
C SER A 537 -10.56 9.28 23.69
N TYR A 538 -10.87 9.62 22.43
CA TYR A 538 -10.97 8.66 21.34
C TYR A 538 -9.61 8.13 20.89
N GLY A 539 -9.59 6.91 20.32
CA GLY A 539 -8.42 6.35 19.63
C GLY A 539 -7.67 5.23 20.36
N ALA A 540 -8.07 4.87 21.58
CA ALA A 540 -7.49 3.71 22.26
C ALA A 540 -7.89 2.40 21.55
N VAL A 541 -6.92 1.52 21.29
CA VAL A 541 -7.12 0.29 20.50
C VAL A 541 -7.91 -0.76 21.28
N ILE A 542 -9.00 -1.28 20.73
CA ILE A 542 -9.80 -2.37 21.31
C ILE A 542 -8.92 -3.60 21.55
N GLY A 543 -9.20 -4.34 22.63
CA GLY A 543 -8.36 -5.46 23.05
C GLY A 543 -7.14 -5.04 23.88
N THR A 544 -7.14 -3.79 24.37
CA THR A 544 -6.13 -3.23 25.28
C THR A 544 -6.76 -2.73 26.57
N ALA A 545 -5.99 -2.74 27.65
CA ALA A 545 -6.42 -2.15 28.92
C ALA A 545 -6.61 -0.63 28.82
N SER A 546 -6.05 0.02 27.80
CA SER A 546 -6.28 1.43 27.48
C SER A 546 -7.68 1.68 26.92
N SER A 547 -8.17 0.83 26.02
CA SER A 547 -9.54 0.96 25.47
C SER A 547 -10.62 0.60 26.47
N ASP A 548 -10.35 -0.30 27.42
CA ASP A 548 -11.37 -0.75 28.38
C ASP A 548 -11.78 0.32 29.40
N TYR A 549 -10.98 1.38 29.57
CA TYR A 549 -11.24 2.45 30.55
C TYR A 549 -12.64 3.06 30.37
N TRP A 550 -13.03 3.36 29.13
CA TRP A 550 -14.31 3.97 28.81
C TRP A 550 -15.45 2.96 28.56
N LYS A 551 -15.14 1.66 28.51
CA LYS A 551 -16.11 0.62 28.12
C LYS A 551 -17.29 0.54 29.06
N ALA A 552 -17.05 0.54 30.38
CA ALA A 552 -18.10 0.50 31.40
C ALA A 552 -18.86 1.84 31.54
N ALA A 553 -18.21 2.95 31.18
CA ALA A 553 -18.78 4.29 31.19
C ALA A 553 -19.75 4.56 30.03
N SER A 554 -19.69 3.77 28.96
CA SER A 554 -20.45 4.02 27.72
C SER A 554 -21.97 3.86 27.83
N THR A 555 -22.49 3.15 28.85
CA THR A 555 -23.90 2.76 28.92
C THR A 555 -24.69 3.39 30.06
N MET A 556 -24.01 3.92 31.09
CA MET A 556 -24.66 4.43 32.31
C MET A 556 -24.10 5.80 32.68
N PRO A 557 -24.92 6.86 32.77
CA PRO A 557 -24.46 8.20 33.13
C PRO A 557 -23.69 8.28 34.45
N GLY A 558 -24.08 7.52 35.48
CA GLY A 558 -23.35 7.47 36.75
C GLY A 558 -21.94 6.87 36.62
N ALA A 559 -21.79 5.80 35.82
CA ALA A 559 -20.49 5.20 35.54
C ALA A 559 -19.60 6.12 34.69
N PHE A 560 -20.21 6.85 33.75
CA PHE A 560 -19.55 7.90 32.98
C PHE A 560 -19.04 9.03 33.88
N ALA A 561 -19.85 9.49 34.83
CA ALA A 561 -19.45 10.54 35.75
C ALA A 561 -18.24 10.11 36.59
N SER A 562 -18.30 8.93 37.22
CA SER A 562 -17.19 8.37 37.99
C SER A 562 -15.90 8.28 37.15
N ALA A 563 -15.97 7.71 35.94
CA ALA A 563 -14.82 7.61 35.05
C ALA A 563 -14.28 8.99 34.63
N THR A 564 -15.16 9.96 34.37
CA THR A 564 -14.75 11.32 34.00
C THR A 564 -13.99 11.99 35.14
N PHE A 565 -14.47 11.89 36.38
CA PHE A 565 -13.77 12.43 37.56
C PHE A 565 -12.44 11.72 37.81
N GLU A 566 -12.40 10.39 37.75
CA GLU A 566 -11.18 9.60 37.96
C GLU A 566 -10.11 9.86 36.89
N SER A 567 -10.53 10.14 35.65
CA SER A 567 -9.63 10.42 34.54
C SER A 567 -8.90 11.76 34.69
N GLY A 568 -9.45 12.68 35.49
CA GLY A 568 -8.99 14.07 35.57
C GLY A 568 -9.27 14.88 34.31
N ALA A 569 -10.28 14.50 33.52
CA ALA A 569 -10.74 15.28 32.38
C ALA A 569 -11.11 16.71 32.80
N CYS A 570 -10.81 17.70 31.96
CA CYS A 570 -11.20 19.09 32.22
C CYS A 570 -12.37 19.60 31.34
N ALA A 571 -12.78 18.81 30.34
CA ALA A 571 -13.95 19.11 29.53
C ALA A 571 -14.61 17.86 28.93
N ILE A 572 -15.86 18.05 28.51
CA ILE A 572 -16.62 17.11 27.71
C ILE A 572 -16.96 17.77 26.37
N MET A 573 -16.64 17.09 25.27
CA MET A 573 -17.08 17.47 23.94
C MET A 573 -18.15 16.50 23.46
N VAL A 574 -19.29 17.03 23.00
CA VAL A 574 -20.38 16.24 22.41
C VAL A 574 -20.39 16.46 20.90
N ASP A 575 -20.40 15.37 20.12
CA ASP A 575 -20.75 15.40 18.69
C ASP A 575 -22.24 15.10 18.51
N THR A 576 -23.04 16.13 18.26
CA THR A 576 -24.51 16.02 18.16
C THR A 576 -24.96 15.23 16.94
N PHE A 577 -24.11 15.04 15.91
CA PHE A 577 -24.44 14.22 14.75
C PHE A 577 -24.63 12.76 15.13
N ALA A 578 -23.97 12.28 16.19
CA ALA A 578 -24.15 10.93 16.68
C ALA A 578 -25.53 10.67 17.27
N TYR A 579 -26.24 11.73 17.67
CA TYR A 579 -27.53 11.67 18.37
C TYR A 579 -28.70 12.09 17.46
N SER A 580 -28.54 11.97 16.14
CA SER A 580 -29.59 12.32 15.16
C SER A 580 -30.92 11.59 15.40
N ASP A 581 -30.85 10.35 15.88
CA ASP A 581 -32.02 9.49 16.11
C ASP A 581 -32.62 9.68 17.50
N SER A 582 -31.86 10.29 18.42
CA SER A 582 -32.29 10.60 19.79
C SER A 582 -31.70 11.95 20.20
N PRO A 583 -32.23 13.07 19.68
CA PRO A 583 -31.75 14.40 20.05
C PRO A 583 -31.79 14.58 21.57
N GLY A 584 -30.67 15.03 22.14
CA GLY A 584 -30.52 15.15 23.60
C GLY A 584 -30.12 13.85 24.32
N GLY A 585 -29.89 12.73 23.61
CA GLY A 585 -29.45 11.47 24.22
C GLY A 585 -28.10 11.54 24.97
N TRP A 586 -27.35 12.61 24.80
CA TRP A 586 -26.12 12.94 25.53
C TRP A 586 -26.37 13.73 26.82
N GLU A 587 -27.51 14.40 26.98
CA GLU A 587 -27.80 15.30 28.10
C GLU A 587 -27.65 14.61 29.46
N PRO A 588 -28.18 13.37 29.68
CA PRO A 588 -28.02 12.69 30.97
C PRO A 588 -26.56 12.46 31.38
N PHE A 589 -25.65 12.30 30.41
CA PHE A 589 -24.22 12.12 30.68
C PHE A 589 -23.56 13.42 31.15
N VAL A 590 -23.97 14.55 30.57
CA VAL A 590 -23.51 15.90 30.97
C VAL A 590 -24.10 16.28 32.33
N GLU A 591 -25.37 15.97 32.59
CA GLU A 591 -25.99 16.18 33.91
C GLU A 591 -25.32 15.37 35.01
N ALA A 592 -24.94 14.12 34.71
CA ALA A 592 -24.33 13.22 35.68
C ALA A 592 -22.97 13.71 36.21
N VAL A 593 -22.25 14.53 35.43
CA VAL A 593 -21.02 15.20 35.90
C VAL A 593 -21.30 16.55 36.56
N GLY A 594 -22.56 16.96 36.69
CA GLY A 594 -22.95 18.21 37.33
C GLY A 594 -22.86 19.45 36.43
N MET A 595 -22.86 19.28 35.11
CA MET A 595 -22.88 20.36 34.13
C MET A 595 -24.31 20.58 33.59
N ASP A 596 -24.65 21.82 33.22
CA ASP A 596 -25.95 22.15 32.61
C ASP A 596 -25.91 21.86 31.10
N PRO A 597 -26.67 20.87 30.58
CA PRO A 597 -26.69 20.53 29.16
C PRO A 597 -27.16 21.67 28.26
N SER A 598 -27.94 22.61 28.81
CA SER A 598 -28.48 23.75 28.06
C SER A 598 -27.50 24.92 27.92
N ALA A 599 -26.35 24.87 28.63
CA ALA A 599 -25.37 25.94 28.70
C ALA A 599 -23.95 25.48 28.33
N PRO A 600 -23.70 25.01 27.09
CA PRO A 600 -22.34 24.72 26.63
C PRO A 600 -21.47 25.98 26.64
N ALA A 601 -20.20 25.83 27.03
CA ALA A 601 -19.23 26.91 27.04
C ALA A 601 -18.87 27.37 25.62
N LEU A 602 -18.77 26.42 24.68
CA LEU A 602 -18.52 26.67 23.26
C LEU A 602 -19.45 25.85 22.39
N ILE A 603 -19.88 26.43 21.27
CA ILE A 603 -20.71 25.79 20.24
C ILE A 603 -20.04 26.03 18.88
N SER A 604 -19.78 24.96 18.14
CA SER A 604 -19.27 25.06 16.77
C SER A 604 -20.30 25.67 15.81
N VAL A 605 -19.84 26.28 14.71
CA VAL A 605 -20.74 26.76 13.66
C VAL A 605 -21.55 25.59 13.10
N GLY A 606 -22.89 25.70 13.16
CA GLY A 606 -23.81 24.64 12.77
C GLY A 606 -24.23 23.69 13.90
N GLY A 607 -23.70 23.86 15.12
CA GLY A 607 -24.16 23.14 16.32
C GLY A 607 -23.74 21.66 16.40
N ARG A 608 -22.79 21.22 15.57
CA ARG A 608 -22.30 19.83 15.59
C ARG A 608 -21.56 19.52 16.89
N TYR A 609 -20.53 20.29 17.20
CA TYR A 609 -19.73 20.12 18.41
C TYR A 609 -20.17 21.10 19.49
N LEU A 610 -20.37 20.57 20.69
CA LEU A 610 -20.62 21.32 21.93
C LEU A 610 -19.49 21.03 22.91
N LEU A 611 -18.98 22.05 23.60
CA LEU A 611 -17.98 21.89 24.66
C LEU A 611 -18.56 22.31 26.00
N PHE A 612 -18.41 21.45 27.00
CA PHE A 612 -18.73 21.72 28.40
C PHE A 612 -17.44 21.68 29.21
N GLU A 613 -17.23 22.70 30.03
CA GLU A 613 -16.02 22.88 30.83
C GLU A 613 -16.41 22.91 32.31
N TRP A 614 -15.52 22.49 33.21
CA TRP A 614 -15.78 22.68 34.63
C TRP A 614 -15.87 24.18 34.96
N GLY A 615 -16.81 24.54 35.82
CA GLY A 615 -16.90 25.92 36.34
C GLY A 615 -15.56 26.32 36.96
N ARG A 616 -15.01 27.46 36.53
CA ARG A 616 -13.80 28.06 37.11
C ARG A 616 -14.00 28.47 38.55
#